data_AF-A0A9Q1F860-F1
#
_entry.id   AF-A0A9Q1F860-F1
#
_cell.length_a   1.000
_cell.length_b   1.000
_cell.length_c   1.000
_cell.angle_alpha   90.00
_cell.angle_beta   90.00
_cell.angle_gamma   90.00
#
_symmetry.space_group_name_H-M   'P 1'
#
loop_
_entity.id
_entity.type
_entity.pdbx_description
1 polymer ?
#
loop_
_entity_poly.entity_id
_entity_poly.type
_entity_poly.pdbx_seq_one_letter_code
_entity_poly.pdbx_strand_id
1 'polypeptide(L)'
;MCQVEISGRGQTREEVACTSKENQWKDLSRKKVNPQKLKHINFRRPNRQMTRLPPLHRAPPPQNIPEITMEDLQALRQICPKTAVFTSINVITDSDTDSASEDGYDLPEPLTALYDPSAKDLPPAELNDKCRNTYDNMCKHYTTEKLEYLQEVTKQQAKCPAWSLHRAGRITGSSFHKVVKSRDLTCDSLVKMLMQYGSTTNLTVPAVKWGKEMEDTARHCYDLEMRSSHADFELQEVGLTVKVDSPYLAASPDGVFSCTCCGTGVLEIKWFQPLL
;
A
#
# COMPACT_ATOMS: atom_id res chain seq x y z
N MET A 1 -14.65 -22.24 48.34
CA MET A 1 -14.24 -23.64 48.52
C MET A 1 -14.11 -24.26 47.14
N CYS A 2 -12.89 -24.39 46.65
CA CYS A 2 -12.40 -25.29 45.59
C CYS A 2 -10.98 -24.82 45.25
N GLN A 3 -10.01 -25.45 45.91
CA GLN A 3 -8.62 -25.48 45.46
C GLN A 3 -8.52 -26.47 44.31
N VAL A 4 -7.74 -26.12 43.30
CA VAL A 4 -7.19 -27.09 42.34
C VAL A 4 -5.69 -26.84 42.31
N GLU A 5 -4.94 -27.65 43.05
CA GLU A 5 -3.51 -27.83 42.85
C GLU A 5 -3.30 -28.88 41.76
N ILE A 6 -2.44 -28.58 40.78
CA ILE A 6 -1.88 -29.57 39.87
C ILE A 6 -0.37 -29.50 40.02
N SER A 7 0.21 -30.54 40.62
CA SER A 7 1.63 -30.78 40.68
C SER A 7 2.10 -31.40 39.36
N GLY A 8 2.86 -30.64 38.57
CA GLY A 8 3.59 -31.15 37.40
C GLY A 8 5.04 -30.74 37.48
N ARG A 9 5.92 -31.65 37.92
CA ARG A 9 7.38 -31.47 37.80
C ARG A 9 7.77 -31.68 36.34
N GLY A 10 7.79 -30.58 35.58
CA GLY A 10 8.49 -30.48 34.30
C GLY A 10 9.27 -29.18 34.31
N GLN A 11 10.61 -29.27 34.40
CA GLN A 11 11.48 -28.12 34.16
C GLN A 11 11.34 -27.70 32.70
N THR A 12 10.38 -26.83 32.43
CA THR A 12 10.35 -25.99 31.24
C THR A 12 10.84 -24.62 31.70
N ARG A 13 11.92 -24.13 31.07
CA ARG A 13 12.28 -22.72 31.17
C ARG A 13 11.11 -21.94 30.57
N GLU A 14 10.31 -21.30 31.42
CA GLU A 14 9.41 -20.25 30.99
C GLU A 14 10.27 -19.11 30.40
N GLU A 15 10.40 -19.06 29.09
CA GLU A 15 10.82 -17.86 28.39
C GLU A 15 9.68 -16.86 28.45
N VAL A 16 9.67 -16.08 29.53
CA VAL A 16 8.76 -14.97 29.70
C VAL A 16 9.02 -13.94 28.60
N ALA A 17 7.98 -13.62 27.82
CA ALA A 17 8.02 -12.62 26.76
C ALA A 17 8.51 -11.25 27.28
N CYS A 18 9.18 -10.48 26.43
CA CYS A 18 9.82 -9.21 26.80
C CYS A 18 8.85 -8.12 27.31
N THR A 19 7.54 -8.36 27.23
CA THR A 19 6.47 -7.46 27.65
C THR A 19 5.98 -7.71 29.08
N SER A 20 6.44 -8.77 29.75
CA SER A 20 5.98 -9.12 31.10
C SER A 20 6.82 -8.48 32.22
N LYS A 21 7.77 -7.61 31.88
CA LYS A 21 8.57 -6.85 32.85
C LYS A 21 8.32 -5.36 32.66
N GLU A 22 8.25 -4.65 33.78
CA GLU A 22 8.15 -3.20 33.82
C GLU A 22 9.27 -2.54 33.00
N ASN A 23 8.94 -1.52 32.21
CA ASN A 23 9.89 -0.87 31.32
C ASN A 23 11.00 -0.19 32.11
N GLN A 24 12.17 -0.82 32.15
CA GLN A 24 13.39 -0.21 32.66
C GLN A 24 14.19 0.39 31.51
N TRP A 25 14.66 1.62 31.70
CA TRP A 25 15.65 2.21 30.80
C TRP A 25 16.88 1.29 30.78
N LYS A 26 17.21 0.77 29.60
CA LYS A 26 18.45 0.02 29.44
C LYS A 26 19.59 0.99 29.70
N ASP A 27 20.44 0.65 30.66
CA ASP A 27 21.64 1.41 30.98
C ASP A 27 22.67 1.22 29.84
N LEU A 28 22.44 1.94 28.73
CA LEU A 28 23.15 1.76 27.47
C LEU A 28 24.53 2.43 27.45
N SER A 29 24.97 3.03 28.55
CA SER A 29 26.30 3.62 28.64
C SER A 29 27.17 2.89 29.66
N ARG A 30 28.05 2.02 29.16
CA ARG A 30 29.22 1.55 29.96
C ARG A 30 30.25 2.66 30.21
N LYS A 31 30.03 3.87 29.71
CA LYS A 31 30.92 5.01 29.93
C LYS A 31 30.29 5.95 30.96
N LYS A 32 30.97 6.14 32.09
CA LYS A 32 30.71 7.28 32.98
C LYS A 32 30.98 8.55 32.17
N VAL A 33 29.94 9.25 31.76
CA VAL A 33 30.06 10.56 31.12
C VAL A 33 29.74 11.60 32.17
N ASN A 34 30.63 12.56 32.37
CA ASN A 34 30.38 13.67 33.28
C ASN A 34 29.48 14.69 32.58
N PRO A 35 28.39 15.16 33.23
CA PRO A 35 27.51 16.17 32.65
C PRO A 35 28.27 17.48 32.41
N GLN A 36 28.10 18.08 31.22
CA GLN A 36 28.71 19.34 30.84
C GLN A 36 27.66 20.31 30.26
N LYS A 37 27.92 21.62 30.39
CA LYS A 37 27.09 22.66 29.76
C LYS A 37 27.06 22.45 28.24
N LEU A 38 25.92 22.72 27.61
CA LEU A 38 25.65 22.44 26.20
C LEU A 38 26.76 22.94 25.24
N LYS A 39 27.29 24.15 25.49
CA LYS A 39 28.39 24.74 24.71
C LYS A 39 29.72 23.97 24.75
N HIS A 40 29.88 23.03 25.70
CA HIS A 40 31.08 22.22 25.88
C HIS A 40 30.86 20.76 25.42
N ILE A 41 29.65 20.40 24.97
CA ILE A 41 29.38 19.06 24.44
C ILE A 41 29.80 19.03 22.98
N ASN A 42 30.72 18.13 22.64
CA ASN A 42 31.15 17.92 21.27
C ASN A 42 30.19 16.94 20.55
N PHE A 43 29.37 17.46 19.64
CA PHE A 43 28.44 16.66 18.82
C PHE A 43 29.06 16.09 17.54
N ARG A 44 30.37 16.27 17.32
CA ARG A 44 31.04 15.64 16.18
C ARG A 44 30.99 14.12 16.35
N ARG A 45 30.59 13.43 15.29
CA ARG A 45 30.62 11.96 15.24
C ARG A 45 32.05 11.49 15.52
N PRO A 46 32.27 10.56 16.46
CA PRO A 46 33.59 9.98 16.65
C PRO A 46 34.02 9.33 15.34
N ASN A 47 35.28 9.55 14.94
CA ASN A 47 35.83 8.95 13.74
C ASN A 47 35.86 7.43 13.95
N ARG A 48 34.90 6.72 13.33
CA ARG A 48 34.84 5.26 13.39
C ARG A 48 36.00 4.79 12.53
N GLN A 49 37.15 4.48 13.13
CA GLN A 49 38.13 3.65 12.44
C GLN A 49 37.36 2.41 11.98
N MET A 50 37.24 2.24 10.66
CA MET A 50 36.71 1.03 10.07
C MET A 50 37.62 -0.11 10.50
N THR A 51 37.24 -0.83 11.56
CA THR A 51 37.58 -2.24 11.64
C THR A 51 36.91 -2.87 10.43
N ARG A 52 37.66 -2.97 9.32
CA ARG A 52 37.26 -3.78 8.18
C ARG A 52 37.11 -5.19 8.73
N LEU A 53 35.87 -5.64 8.89
CA LEU A 53 35.60 -7.06 8.97
C LEU A 53 36.22 -7.69 7.70
N PRO A 54 36.87 -8.86 7.80
CA PRO A 54 37.37 -9.55 6.63
C PRO A 54 36.24 -9.66 5.61
N PRO A 55 36.50 -9.48 4.31
CA PRO A 55 35.50 -9.76 3.30
C PRO A 55 35.00 -11.19 3.53
N LEU A 56 33.69 -11.35 3.75
CA LEU A 56 33.08 -12.66 3.58
C LEU A 56 33.44 -13.09 2.16
N HIS A 57 34.21 -14.17 2.03
CA HIS A 57 34.42 -14.82 0.74
C HIS A 57 33.02 -15.19 0.21
N ARG A 58 32.47 -14.34 -0.66
CA ARG A 58 31.37 -14.78 -1.52
C ARG A 58 31.97 -15.81 -2.44
N ALA A 59 31.50 -17.05 -2.32
CA ALA A 59 31.71 -18.02 -3.37
C ALA A 59 31.29 -17.41 -4.71
N PRO A 60 32.01 -17.67 -5.80
CA PRO A 60 31.54 -17.29 -7.12
C PRO A 60 30.12 -17.85 -7.33
N PRO A 61 29.24 -17.11 -8.01
CA PRO A 61 27.91 -17.63 -8.32
C PRO A 61 28.06 -18.95 -9.08
N PRO A 62 27.30 -20.00 -8.71
CA PRO A 62 27.37 -21.26 -9.43
C PRO A 62 27.02 -21.01 -10.89
N GLN A 63 27.94 -21.37 -11.79
CA GLN A 63 27.71 -21.39 -13.23
C GLN A 63 26.93 -22.67 -13.55
N ASN A 64 25.82 -22.55 -14.27
CA ASN A 64 24.78 -23.58 -14.52
C ASN A 64 23.77 -23.81 -13.38
N ILE A 65 22.92 -22.82 -13.12
CA ILE A 65 21.63 -23.06 -12.45
C ILE A 65 20.65 -23.50 -13.55
N PRO A 66 20.04 -24.70 -13.48
CA PRO A 66 18.98 -25.09 -14.41
C PRO A 66 17.82 -24.10 -14.31
N GLU A 67 17.21 -23.78 -15.45
CA GLU A 67 16.01 -22.95 -15.48
C GLU A 67 14.89 -23.67 -14.74
N ILE A 68 14.26 -23.02 -13.76
CA ILE A 68 13.19 -23.59 -12.95
C ILE A 68 11.96 -23.74 -13.84
N THR A 69 11.46 -24.97 -14.03
CA THR A 69 10.26 -25.21 -14.83
C THR A 69 8.98 -25.17 -13.99
N MET A 70 7.82 -25.16 -14.65
CA MET A 70 6.53 -25.12 -13.97
C MET A 70 6.27 -26.41 -13.18
N GLU A 71 6.80 -27.54 -13.64
CA GLU A 71 6.72 -28.84 -12.97
C GLU A 71 7.47 -28.83 -11.63
N ASP A 72 8.64 -28.18 -11.58
CA ASP A 72 9.42 -28.04 -10.35
C ASP A 72 8.67 -27.23 -9.29
N LEU A 73 7.96 -26.17 -9.71
CA LEU A 73 7.12 -25.36 -8.83
C LEU A 73 5.91 -26.14 -8.32
N GLN A 74 5.28 -26.97 -9.15
CA GLN A 74 4.17 -27.84 -8.72
C GLN A 74 4.64 -28.90 -7.73
N ALA A 75 5.77 -29.56 -7.97
CA ALA A 75 6.37 -30.51 -7.05
C ALA A 75 6.71 -29.84 -5.70
N LEU A 76 7.29 -28.64 -5.73
CA LEU A 76 7.61 -27.88 -4.51
C LEU A 76 6.34 -27.49 -3.73
N ARG A 77 5.23 -27.19 -4.42
CA ARG A 77 3.94 -26.85 -3.79
C ARG A 77 3.32 -28.03 -3.06
N GLN A 78 3.48 -29.25 -3.59
CA GLN A 78 3.01 -30.46 -2.89
C GLN A 78 3.84 -30.76 -1.63
N ILE A 79 5.14 -30.50 -1.65
CA ILE A 79 6.03 -30.81 -0.53
C ILE A 79 5.92 -29.73 0.56
N CYS A 80 5.98 -28.46 0.19
CA CYS A 80 6.00 -27.33 1.11
C CYS A 80 5.07 -26.19 0.63
N PRO A 81 3.75 -26.31 0.87
CA PRO A 81 2.76 -25.36 0.35
C PRO A 81 2.86 -23.96 0.95
N LYS A 82 3.52 -23.78 2.11
CA LYS A 82 3.65 -22.50 2.82
C LYS A 82 5.00 -21.78 2.58
N THR A 83 5.74 -22.13 1.53
CA THR A 83 7.05 -21.50 1.29
C THR A 83 6.94 -20.03 0.92
N ALA A 84 8.01 -19.28 1.21
CA ALA A 84 8.11 -17.87 0.87
C ALA A 84 7.92 -17.61 -0.64
N VAL A 85 8.29 -18.57 -1.49
CA VAL A 85 8.16 -18.46 -2.96
C VAL A 85 6.69 -18.33 -3.36
N PHE A 86 5.78 -19.14 -2.81
CA PHE A 86 4.34 -19.07 -3.13
C PHE A 86 3.58 -17.94 -2.42
N THR A 87 4.21 -17.29 -1.43
CA THR A 87 3.63 -16.09 -0.79
C THR A 87 4.16 -14.80 -1.39
N SER A 88 5.30 -14.85 -2.10
CA SER A 88 5.94 -13.69 -2.73
C SER A 88 5.66 -13.59 -4.23
N ILE A 89 5.32 -14.72 -4.87
CA ILE A 89 4.95 -14.78 -6.28
C ILE A 89 3.45 -15.05 -6.33
N ASN A 90 2.67 -14.07 -6.76
CA ASN A 90 1.27 -14.27 -7.16
C ASN A 90 1.28 -15.10 -8.46
N VAL A 91 1.57 -16.40 -8.35
CA VAL A 91 1.29 -17.33 -9.44
C VAL A 91 -0.23 -17.43 -9.47
N ILE A 92 -0.82 -16.75 -10.44
CA ILE A 92 -2.20 -16.94 -10.86
C ILE A 92 -2.33 -18.43 -11.18
N THR A 93 -2.76 -19.23 -10.22
CA THR A 93 -3.39 -20.50 -10.53
C THR A 93 -4.82 -20.17 -10.86
N ASP A 94 -5.08 -19.99 -12.16
CA ASP A 94 -6.40 -20.14 -12.74
C ASP A 94 -6.92 -21.53 -12.39
N SER A 95 -7.63 -21.62 -11.28
CA SER A 95 -8.42 -22.77 -10.88
C SER A 95 -9.37 -22.27 -9.81
N ASP A 96 -10.34 -21.47 -10.24
CA ASP A 96 -11.74 -21.50 -9.83
C ASP A 96 -12.46 -20.52 -10.76
N THR A 97 -12.70 -20.98 -11.98
CA THR A 97 -13.56 -20.28 -12.95
C THR A 97 -15.00 -20.46 -12.48
N ASP A 98 -15.42 -19.62 -11.54
CA ASP A 98 -16.83 -19.28 -11.46
C ASP A 98 -17.17 -18.58 -12.78
N SER A 99 -18.12 -19.17 -13.51
CA SER A 99 -18.68 -18.61 -14.73
C SER A 99 -19.36 -17.28 -14.40
N ALA A 100 -18.59 -16.19 -14.37
CA ALA A 100 -19.10 -14.85 -14.42
C ALA A 100 -19.48 -14.55 -15.87
N SER A 101 -20.73 -14.15 -16.07
CA SER A 101 -21.31 -13.69 -17.33
C SER A 101 -20.34 -12.86 -18.18
N GLU A 102 -20.18 -13.22 -19.45
CA GLU A 102 -19.36 -12.51 -20.45
C GLU A 102 -19.93 -11.14 -20.89
N ASP A 103 -20.74 -10.51 -20.04
CA ASP A 103 -21.21 -9.14 -20.23
C ASP A 103 -20.26 -8.10 -19.59
N GLY A 104 -19.12 -8.56 -19.06
CA GLY A 104 -18.13 -7.71 -18.39
C GLY A 104 -17.30 -6.91 -19.39
N TYR A 105 -17.40 -5.58 -19.33
CA TYR A 105 -16.44 -4.70 -20.00
C TYR A 105 -15.01 -5.06 -19.58
N ASP A 106 -14.06 -5.10 -20.51
CA ASP A 106 -12.65 -5.30 -20.15
C ASP A 106 -12.19 -4.18 -19.20
N LEU A 107 -11.33 -4.49 -18.23
CA LEU A 107 -10.66 -3.44 -17.44
C LEU A 107 -9.77 -2.57 -18.34
N PRO A 108 -9.63 -1.27 -18.07
CA PRO A 108 -8.70 -0.43 -18.82
C PRO A 108 -7.27 -0.84 -18.48
N GLU A 109 -6.35 -0.81 -19.46
CA GLU A 109 -4.95 -1.11 -19.15
C GLU A 109 -4.40 -0.17 -18.06
N PRO A 110 -3.71 -0.70 -17.04
CA PRO A 110 -3.12 0.12 -15.99
C PRO A 110 -1.98 0.99 -16.55
N LEU A 111 -1.73 2.16 -15.94
CA LEU A 111 -0.67 3.06 -16.42
C LEU A 111 0.73 2.45 -16.31
N THR A 112 0.91 1.43 -15.46
CA THR A 112 2.15 0.66 -15.37
C THR A 112 2.46 -0.13 -16.65
N ALA A 113 1.45 -0.45 -17.46
CA ALA A 113 1.62 -1.12 -18.75
C ALA A 113 2.28 -0.21 -19.81
N LEU A 114 2.28 1.12 -19.59
CA LEU A 114 2.94 2.09 -20.47
C LEU A 114 4.47 2.07 -20.36
N TYR A 115 5.04 1.23 -19.48
CA TYR A 115 6.48 1.13 -19.32
C TYR A 115 7.15 0.64 -20.60
N ASP A 116 8.04 1.46 -21.14
CA ASP A 116 8.83 1.13 -22.31
C ASP A 116 10.31 1.46 -22.06
N PRO A 117 11.20 0.45 -22.01
CA PRO A 117 12.62 0.67 -21.76
C PRO A 117 13.31 1.48 -22.87
N SER A 118 12.80 1.44 -24.11
CA SER A 118 13.35 2.23 -25.23
C SER A 118 13.08 3.73 -25.07
N ALA A 119 12.07 4.11 -24.27
CA ALA A 119 11.70 5.51 -24.07
C ALA A 119 12.82 6.33 -23.38
N LYS A 120 13.72 5.67 -22.66
CA LYS A 120 14.87 6.30 -22.00
C LYS A 120 15.84 6.94 -22.99
N ASP A 121 15.97 6.34 -24.17
CA ASP A 121 16.97 6.72 -25.17
C ASP A 121 16.39 7.69 -26.22
N LEU A 122 15.09 8.03 -26.12
CA LEU A 122 14.43 8.95 -27.04
C LEU A 122 14.83 10.42 -26.80
N PRO A 123 14.98 11.21 -27.88
CA PRO A 123 15.10 12.66 -27.77
C PRO A 123 13.88 13.28 -27.06
N PRO A 124 14.04 14.40 -26.34
CA PRO A 124 12.94 15.04 -25.59
C PRO A 124 11.73 15.41 -26.45
N ALA A 125 11.92 15.75 -27.72
CA ALA A 125 10.82 16.06 -28.64
C ALA A 125 9.97 14.82 -28.94
N GLU A 126 10.63 13.72 -29.35
CA GLU A 126 9.98 12.45 -29.66
C GLU A 126 9.31 11.83 -28.43
N LEU A 127 9.93 11.96 -27.25
CA LEU A 127 9.32 11.52 -25.99
C LEU A 127 8.03 12.30 -25.69
N ASN A 128 8.02 13.61 -25.91
CA ASN A 128 6.82 14.43 -25.73
C ASN A 128 5.72 14.08 -26.74
N ASP A 129 6.08 13.81 -28.00
CA ASP A 129 5.13 13.31 -29.02
C ASP A 129 4.53 11.96 -28.59
N LYS A 130 5.36 11.04 -28.10
CA LYS A 130 4.91 9.76 -27.56
C LYS A 130 3.96 9.95 -26.37
N CYS A 131 4.29 10.81 -25.41
CA CYS A 131 3.42 11.11 -24.28
C CYS A 131 2.06 11.69 -24.72
N ARG A 132 2.03 12.60 -25.69
CA ARG A 132 0.78 13.14 -26.26
C ARG A 132 -0.06 12.06 -26.92
N ASN A 133 0.55 11.26 -27.80
CA ASN A 133 -0.14 10.18 -28.49
C ASN A 133 -0.71 9.15 -27.50
N THR A 134 0.06 8.80 -26.47
CA THR A 134 -0.41 7.93 -25.39
C THR A 134 -1.59 8.54 -24.63
N TYR A 135 -1.52 9.82 -24.28
CA TYR A 135 -2.63 10.51 -23.61
C TYR A 135 -3.89 10.55 -24.47
N ASP A 136 -3.77 10.89 -25.76
CA ASP A 136 -4.90 10.93 -26.68
C ASP A 136 -5.53 9.54 -26.87
N ASN A 137 -4.71 8.49 -26.97
CA ASN A 137 -5.20 7.11 -27.03
C ASN A 137 -5.90 6.71 -25.73
N MET A 138 -5.35 7.08 -24.57
CA MET A 138 -6.02 6.84 -23.29
C MET A 138 -7.39 7.51 -23.24
N CYS A 139 -7.49 8.79 -23.60
CA CYS A 139 -8.77 9.52 -23.62
C CYS A 139 -9.79 8.88 -24.58
N LYS A 140 -9.36 8.25 -25.68
CA LYS A 140 -10.25 7.54 -26.61
C LYS A 140 -10.75 6.20 -26.05
N HIS A 141 -9.93 5.49 -25.28
CA HIS A 141 -10.24 4.14 -24.80
C HIS A 141 -10.81 4.07 -23.38
N TYR A 142 -10.68 5.15 -22.61
CA TYR A 142 -11.19 5.27 -21.25
C TYR A 142 -12.63 5.79 -21.27
N THR A 143 -13.57 4.94 -21.69
CA THR A 143 -15.00 5.29 -21.72
C THR A 143 -15.60 5.27 -20.31
N THR A 144 -16.75 5.92 -20.14
CA THR A 144 -17.47 5.99 -18.87
C THR A 144 -17.79 4.59 -18.34
N GLU A 145 -18.31 3.71 -19.19
CA GLU A 145 -18.72 2.34 -18.83
C GLU A 145 -17.51 1.52 -18.35
N LYS A 146 -16.37 1.67 -19.02
CA LYS A 146 -15.12 1.00 -18.66
C LYS A 146 -14.60 1.45 -17.29
N LEU A 147 -14.76 2.74 -16.99
CA LEU A 147 -14.35 3.32 -15.72
C LEU A 147 -15.32 3.06 -14.57
N GLU A 148 -16.62 2.97 -14.86
CA GLU A 148 -17.63 2.51 -13.91
C GLU A 148 -17.39 1.04 -13.53
N TYR A 149 -17.07 0.18 -14.52
CA TYR A 149 -16.69 -1.19 -14.24
C TYR A 149 -15.41 -1.29 -13.40
N LEU A 150 -14.38 -0.50 -13.73
CA LEU A 150 -13.18 -0.41 -12.89
C LEU A 150 -13.52 0.03 -11.45
N GLN A 151 -14.42 1.00 -11.28
CA GLN A 151 -14.85 1.48 -9.98
C GLN A 151 -15.52 0.36 -9.16
N GLU A 152 -16.41 -0.43 -9.77
CA GLU A 152 -17.11 -1.52 -9.09
C GLU A 152 -16.15 -2.67 -8.74
N VAL A 153 -15.29 -3.09 -9.67
CA VAL A 153 -14.27 -4.14 -9.40
C VAL A 153 -13.31 -3.75 -8.29
N THR A 154 -13.06 -2.44 -8.13
CA THR A 154 -12.12 -1.91 -7.13
C THR A 154 -12.80 -1.36 -5.88
N LYS A 155 -14.09 -1.66 -5.66
CA LYS A 155 -14.92 -1.16 -4.54
C LYS A 155 -14.35 -1.43 -3.16
N GLN A 156 -13.67 -2.57 -2.97
CA GLN A 156 -13.01 -2.91 -1.70
C GLN A 156 -11.67 -2.17 -1.46
N GLN A 157 -11.32 -1.23 -2.34
CA GLN A 157 -10.18 -0.34 -2.25
C GLN A 157 -8.87 -1.06 -1.87
N ALA A 158 -8.28 -0.75 -0.71
CA ALA A 158 -7.00 -1.28 -0.26
C ALA A 158 -6.97 -2.81 -0.12
N LYS A 159 -8.13 -3.49 -0.02
CA LYS A 159 -8.23 -4.95 0.00
C LYS A 159 -8.20 -5.56 -1.40
N CYS A 160 -8.40 -4.75 -2.45
CA CYS A 160 -8.39 -5.16 -3.85
C CYS A 160 -7.02 -4.92 -4.51
N PRO A 161 -6.32 -5.97 -4.99
CA PRO A 161 -5.04 -5.79 -5.70
C PRO A 161 -5.15 -4.95 -6.97
N ALA A 162 -6.26 -5.08 -7.72
CA ALA A 162 -6.51 -4.29 -8.91
C ALA A 162 -6.60 -2.79 -8.58
N TRP A 163 -7.17 -2.43 -7.43
CA TRP A 163 -7.20 -1.03 -6.97
C TRP A 163 -5.79 -0.45 -6.82
N SER A 164 -4.87 -1.20 -6.20
CA SER A 164 -3.47 -0.78 -6.06
C SER A 164 -2.79 -0.63 -7.44
N LEU A 165 -3.00 -1.61 -8.32
CA LEU A 165 -2.45 -1.62 -9.68
C LEU A 165 -2.92 -0.41 -10.50
N HIS A 166 -4.23 -0.16 -10.58
CA HIS A 166 -4.78 0.94 -11.38
C HIS A 166 -4.55 2.33 -10.78
N ARG A 167 -4.17 2.42 -9.50
CA ARG A 167 -3.72 3.67 -8.87
C ARG A 167 -2.28 4.03 -9.21
N ALA A 168 -1.44 3.04 -9.51
CA ALA A 168 -0.02 3.28 -9.78
C ALA A 168 0.13 4.14 -11.04
N GLY A 169 0.89 5.22 -10.92
CA GLY A 169 1.09 6.22 -11.97
C GLY A 169 0.02 7.32 -12.04
N ARG A 170 -1.10 7.21 -11.30
CA ARG A 170 -2.13 8.27 -11.26
C ARG A 170 -1.88 9.27 -10.14
N ILE A 171 -2.27 10.51 -10.39
CA ILE A 171 -2.39 11.54 -9.36
C ILE A 171 -3.73 11.30 -8.66
N THR A 172 -3.66 10.89 -7.40
CA THR A 172 -4.85 10.58 -6.58
C THR A 172 -5.11 11.69 -5.57
N GLY A 173 -6.29 11.73 -4.95
CA GLY A 173 -6.62 12.73 -3.91
C GLY A 173 -5.54 12.87 -2.82
N SER A 174 -4.96 11.75 -2.37
CA SER A 174 -3.91 11.75 -1.34
C SER A 174 -2.54 12.22 -1.83
N SER A 175 -2.29 12.25 -3.15
CA SER A 175 -1.04 12.75 -3.75
C SER A 175 -1.19 14.13 -4.42
N PHE A 176 -2.42 14.56 -4.71
CA PHE A 176 -2.72 15.78 -5.49
C PHE A 176 -2.05 17.03 -4.91
N HIS A 177 -2.19 17.25 -3.60
CA HIS A 177 -1.58 18.41 -2.93
C HIS A 177 -0.05 18.45 -3.12
N LYS A 178 0.61 17.29 -3.03
CA LYS A 178 2.07 17.18 -3.19
C LYS A 178 2.50 17.51 -4.62
N VAL A 179 1.75 17.04 -5.61
CA VAL A 179 2.02 17.33 -7.03
C VAL A 179 1.87 18.82 -7.30
N VAL A 180 0.75 19.43 -6.89
CA VAL A 180 0.47 20.86 -7.12
C VAL A 180 1.49 21.78 -6.42
N LYS A 181 1.98 21.39 -5.25
CA LYS A 181 2.98 22.17 -4.50
C LYS A 181 4.42 21.87 -4.89
N SER A 182 4.67 20.85 -5.73
CA SER A 182 6.02 20.53 -6.14
C SER A 182 6.56 21.60 -7.07
N ARG A 183 7.82 21.99 -6.85
CA ARG A 183 8.57 22.86 -7.77
C ARG A 183 9.22 22.08 -8.90
N ASP A 184 9.43 20.78 -8.69
CA ASP A 184 10.06 19.87 -9.64
C ASP A 184 9.21 18.59 -9.73
N LEU A 185 8.53 18.43 -10.86
CA LEU A 185 7.69 17.27 -11.14
C LEU A 185 8.50 16.04 -11.57
N THR A 186 9.78 16.22 -11.87
CA THR A 186 10.69 15.16 -12.34
C THR A 186 11.48 14.51 -11.22
N CYS A 187 11.33 15.00 -9.98
CA CYS A 187 12.08 14.46 -8.86
C CYS A 187 11.70 12.99 -8.58
N ASP A 188 12.72 12.16 -8.39
CA ASP A 188 12.61 10.70 -8.22
C ASP A 188 11.68 10.30 -7.06
N SER A 189 11.66 11.08 -5.97
CA SER A 189 10.77 10.84 -4.83
C SER A 189 9.29 11.02 -5.16
N LEU A 190 8.95 12.00 -6.00
CA LEU A 190 7.58 12.23 -6.45
C LEU A 190 7.14 11.12 -7.41
N VAL A 191 8.00 10.75 -8.36
CA VAL A 191 7.72 9.66 -9.30
C VAL A 191 7.54 8.33 -8.55
N LYS A 192 8.44 7.99 -7.62
CA LYS A 192 8.30 6.78 -6.79
C LYS A 192 7.00 6.77 -5.99
N MET A 193 6.58 7.91 -5.46
CA MET A 193 5.32 8.04 -4.73
C MET A 193 4.11 7.81 -5.65
N LEU A 194 4.09 8.41 -6.85
CA LEU A 194 3.02 8.21 -7.83
C LEU A 194 2.97 6.77 -8.34
N MET A 195 4.13 6.16 -8.59
CA MET A 195 4.26 4.76 -9.00
C MET A 195 4.03 3.76 -7.85
N GLN A 196 3.84 4.26 -6.61
CA GLN A 196 3.69 3.46 -5.39
C GLN A 196 4.87 2.54 -5.08
N TYR A 197 6.06 2.86 -5.61
CA TYR A 197 7.30 2.15 -5.33
C TYR A 197 7.75 2.39 -3.89
N GLY A 198 7.53 1.39 -3.02
CA GLY A 198 7.90 1.43 -1.60
C GLY A 198 6.76 1.82 -0.66
N SER A 199 5.51 1.91 -1.14
CA SER A 199 4.34 2.00 -0.26
C SER A 199 4.00 0.62 0.29
N THR A 200 4.84 0.07 1.16
CA THR A 200 4.45 -1.08 1.99
C THR A 200 3.52 -0.54 3.07
N THR A 201 2.24 -0.84 2.90
CA THR A 201 1.09 -0.39 3.70
C THR A 201 1.05 -0.92 5.14
N ASN A 202 2.16 -1.40 5.68
CA ASN A 202 2.28 -1.77 7.08
C ASN A 202 2.69 -0.56 7.93
N LEU A 203 1.97 0.55 7.79
CA LEU A 203 2.01 1.62 8.79
C LEU A 203 1.32 1.09 10.05
N THR A 204 2.10 0.46 10.92
CA THR A 204 1.69 -0.05 12.25
C THR A 204 1.52 1.07 13.27
N VAL A 205 1.24 2.29 12.82
CA VAL A 205 0.91 3.41 13.71
C VAL A 205 -0.48 3.14 14.29
N PRO A 206 -0.65 3.02 15.62
CA PRO A 206 -1.93 2.67 16.23
C PRO A 206 -3.08 3.58 15.79
N ALA A 207 -2.84 4.89 15.67
CA ALA A 207 -3.83 5.85 15.20
C ALA A 207 -4.31 5.55 13.76
N VAL A 208 -3.42 5.13 12.85
CA VAL A 208 -3.76 4.78 11.46
C VAL A 208 -4.53 3.48 11.41
N LYS A 209 -4.10 2.48 12.19
CA LYS A 209 -4.79 1.19 12.29
C LYS A 209 -6.21 1.38 12.83
N TRP A 210 -6.35 2.13 13.91
CA TRP A 210 -7.64 2.46 14.51
C TRP A 210 -8.54 3.23 13.55
N GLY A 211 -7.99 4.25 12.85
CA GLY A 211 -8.74 4.99 11.84
C GLY A 211 -9.33 4.08 10.75
N LYS A 212 -8.53 3.13 10.23
CA LYS A 212 -8.99 2.13 9.25
C LYS A 212 -10.06 1.19 9.82
N GLU A 213 -9.92 0.75 11.07
CA GLU A 213 -10.89 -0.15 11.72
C GLU A 213 -12.22 0.56 12.03
N MET A 214 -12.19 1.86 12.30
CA MET A 214 -13.38 2.66 12.63
C MET A 214 -14.08 3.27 11.42
N GLU A 215 -13.48 3.21 10.23
CA GLU A 215 -13.99 3.86 9.02
C GLU A 215 -15.42 3.38 8.68
N ASP A 216 -15.65 2.07 8.69
CA ASP A 216 -16.97 1.48 8.42
C ASP A 216 -18.00 1.87 9.48
N THR A 217 -17.58 1.98 10.74
CA THR A 217 -18.45 2.44 11.83
C THR A 217 -18.84 3.90 11.63
N ALA A 218 -17.87 4.76 11.30
CA ALA A 218 -18.11 6.17 11.05
C ALA A 218 -19.02 6.40 9.83
N ARG A 219 -18.83 5.61 8.76
CA ARG A 219 -19.69 5.61 7.58
C ARG A 219 -21.13 5.22 7.93
N HIS A 220 -21.31 4.16 8.71
CA HIS A 220 -22.63 3.72 9.15
C HIS A 220 -23.34 4.77 10.01
N CYS A 221 -22.63 5.38 10.97
CA CYS A 221 -23.18 6.47 11.77
C CYS A 221 -23.61 7.66 10.89
N TYR A 222 -22.78 8.04 9.91
CA TYR A 222 -23.13 9.08 8.95
C TYR A 222 -24.39 8.74 8.14
N ASP A 223 -24.50 7.50 7.63
CA ASP A 223 -25.69 7.04 6.89
C ASP A 223 -26.97 7.16 7.72
N LEU A 224 -26.95 6.70 8.98
CA LEU A 224 -28.11 6.79 9.88
C LEU A 224 -28.54 8.23 10.15
N GLU A 225 -27.58 9.12 10.43
CA GLU A 225 -27.86 10.54 10.69
C GLU A 225 -28.43 11.24 9.45
N MET A 226 -27.85 10.98 8.27
CA MET A 226 -28.31 11.64 7.04
C MET A 226 -29.68 11.14 6.59
N ARG A 227 -29.99 9.84 6.73
CA ARG A 227 -31.34 9.31 6.43
C ARG A 227 -32.47 9.94 7.25
N SER A 228 -32.15 10.48 8.43
CA SER A 228 -33.15 11.15 9.27
C SER A 228 -33.56 12.53 8.74
N SER A 229 -32.69 13.17 7.94
CA SER A 229 -32.83 14.56 7.52
C SER A 229 -32.89 14.75 6.00
N HIS A 230 -32.49 13.74 5.23
CA HIS A 230 -32.47 13.76 3.77
C HIS A 230 -33.42 12.71 3.18
N ALA A 231 -34.35 13.15 2.33
CA ALA A 231 -35.28 12.28 1.62
C ALA A 231 -34.54 11.44 0.56
N ASP A 232 -34.90 10.16 0.46
CA ASP A 232 -34.32 9.18 -0.46
C ASP A 232 -32.77 9.16 -0.41
N PHE A 233 -32.22 9.28 0.80
CA PHE A 233 -30.78 9.28 0.99
C PHE A 233 -30.20 7.88 0.75
N GLU A 234 -29.22 7.83 -0.15
CA GLU A 234 -28.44 6.64 -0.45
C GLU A 234 -26.96 6.96 -0.30
N LEU A 235 -26.24 6.17 0.50
CA LEU A 235 -24.79 6.20 0.62
C LEU A 235 -24.21 4.93 0.02
N GLN A 236 -23.24 5.10 -0.88
CA GLN A 236 -22.57 4.02 -1.57
C GLN A 236 -21.06 4.05 -1.30
N GLU A 237 -20.50 2.88 -1.03
CA GLU A 237 -19.06 2.67 -1.13
C GLU A 237 -18.65 2.63 -2.61
N VAL A 238 -17.52 3.24 -2.94
CA VAL A 238 -17.01 3.29 -4.31
C VAL A 238 -15.53 2.94 -4.34
N GLY A 239 -15.11 2.35 -5.46
CA GLY A 239 -13.71 2.02 -5.70
C GLY A 239 -12.89 3.18 -6.26
N LEU A 240 -12.00 2.87 -7.19
CA LEU A 240 -11.19 3.86 -7.88
C LEU A 240 -12.03 4.59 -8.94
N THR A 241 -12.39 5.83 -8.65
CA THR A 241 -13.04 6.75 -9.59
C THR A 241 -11.98 7.46 -10.42
N VAL A 242 -11.94 7.20 -11.72
CA VAL A 242 -11.00 7.85 -12.67
C VAL A 242 -11.74 8.94 -13.43
N LYS A 243 -11.13 10.10 -13.64
CA LYS A 243 -11.74 11.16 -14.45
C LYS A 243 -11.60 10.82 -15.94
N VAL A 244 -12.73 10.66 -16.64
CA VAL A 244 -12.81 10.31 -18.08
C VAL A 244 -11.91 11.22 -18.93
N ASP A 245 -12.09 12.55 -18.86
CA ASP A 245 -11.32 13.51 -19.71
C ASP A 245 -9.86 13.68 -19.27
N SER A 246 -9.49 13.16 -18.11
CA SER A 246 -8.15 13.31 -17.57
C SER A 246 -7.78 12.03 -16.82
N PRO A 247 -7.54 10.92 -17.54
CA PRO A 247 -7.40 9.61 -16.91
C PRO A 247 -6.25 9.55 -15.90
N TYR A 248 -5.22 10.39 -16.05
CA TYR A 248 -4.14 10.49 -15.07
C TYR A 248 -4.60 10.99 -13.67
N LEU A 249 -5.84 11.48 -13.53
CA LEU A 249 -6.47 11.86 -12.26
C LEU A 249 -7.43 10.77 -11.78
N ALA A 250 -7.36 10.45 -10.48
CA ALA A 250 -8.30 9.54 -9.85
C ALA A 250 -8.57 9.89 -8.37
N ALA A 251 -9.62 9.31 -7.80
CA ALA A 251 -9.94 9.38 -6.39
C ALA A 251 -10.53 8.06 -5.90
N SER A 252 -10.50 7.84 -4.60
CA SER A 252 -11.20 6.73 -3.95
C SER A 252 -11.82 7.32 -2.69
N PRO A 253 -12.95 8.02 -2.82
CA PRO A 253 -13.58 8.65 -1.67
C PRO A 253 -14.11 7.59 -0.71
N ASP A 254 -14.31 7.98 0.55
CA ASP A 254 -14.80 7.06 1.58
C ASP A 254 -16.28 6.73 1.39
N GLY A 255 -17.00 7.55 0.63
CA GLY A 255 -18.33 7.25 0.10
C GLY A 255 -18.82 8.30 -0.88
N VAL A 256 -19.84 7.94 -1.65
CA VAL A 256 -20.61 8.87 -2.49
C VAL A 256 -22.06 8.74 -2.06
N PHE A 257 -22.72 9.87 -1.85
CA PHE A 257 -24.13 9.87 -1.48
C PHE A 257 -24.98 10.59 -2.51
N SER A 258 -26.26 10.24 -2.55
CA SER A 258 -27.27 10.96 -3.31
C SER A 258 -28.55 11.12 -2.49
N CYS A 259 -29.27 12.21 -2.70
CA CYS A 259 -30.60 12.43 -2.14
C CYS A 259 -31.39 13.41 -3.01
N THR A 260 -32.72 13.37 -2.92
CA THR A 260 -33.59 14.22 -3.75
C THR A 260 -33.49 15.70 -3.40
N CYS A 261 -33.13 16.02 -2.15
CA CYS A 261 -33.04 17.40 -1.67
C CYS A 261 -31.71 18.09 -1.97
N CYS A 262 -30.58 17.38 -1.97
CA CYS A 262 -29.24 17.99 -2.14
C CYS A 262 -28.49 17.50 -3.38
N GLY A 263 -29.01 16.49 -4.10
CA GLY A 263 -28.30 15.86 -5.22
C GLY A 263 -27.20 14.94 -4.72
N THR A 264 -26.08 14.90 -5.46
CA THR A 264 -24.95 14.01 -5.20
C THR A 264 -23.83 14.72 -4.43
N GLY A 265 -23.21 14.02 -3.48
CA GLY A 265 -22.06 14.50 -2.74
C GLY A 265 -21.03 13.42 -2.46
N VAL A 266 -19.89 13.83 -1.90
CA VAL A 266 -18.75 12.96 -1.59
C VAL A 266 -18.49 13.00 -0.09
N LEU A 267 -18.26 11.84 0.50
CA LEU A 267 -17.91 11.65 1.90
C LEU A 267 -16.40 11.39 2.03
N GLU A 268 -15.76 12.16 2.91
CA GLU A 268 -14.37 11.95 3.36
C GLU A 268 -14.39 11.88 4.89
N ILE A 269 -13.96 10.75 5.44
CA ILE A 269 -13.98 10.40 6.85
C ILE A 269 -12.58 10.65 7.43
N LYS A 270 -12.53 11.35 8.57
CA LYS A 270 -11.28 11.55 9.32
C LYS A 270 -11.47 11.20 10.76
N TRP A 271 -10.61 10.30 11.25
CA TRP A 271 -10.56 9.96 12.66
C TRP A 271 -9.52 10.81 13.38
N PHE A 272 -9.91 11.41 14.50
CA PHE A 272 -9.01 12.12 15.40
C PHE A 272 -8.86 11.31 16.68
N GLN A 273 -7.64 10.87 16.98
CA GLN A 273 -7.33 10.33 18.31
C GLN A 273 -7.00 11.50 19.24
N PRO A 274 -7.81 11.78 20.27
CA PRO A 274 -7.46 12.79 21.25
C PRO A 274 -6.17 12.37 21.95
N LEU A 275 -5.22 13.31 22.08
CA LEU A 275 -4.09 13.13 22.98
C LEU A 275 -4.66 13.24 24.40
N LEU A 276 -4.84 12.10 25.07
CA LEU A 276 -5.09 12.03 26.51
C LEU A 276 -3.79 12.26 27.28
#